data_AF-K7GAF2-F1
#
_entry.id   AF-K7GAF2-F1
#
_cell.length_a   1.000
_cell.length_b   1.000
_cell.length_c   1.000
_cell.angle_alpha   90.00
_cell.angle_beta   90.00
_cell.angle_gamma   90.00
#
_symmetry.space_group_name_H-M   'P 1'
#
loop_
_entity.id
_entity.type
_entity.pdbx_description
1 polymer ?
#
loop_
_entity_poly.entity_id
_entity_poly.type
_entity_poly.pdbx_seq_one_letter_code
_entity_poly.pdbx_strand_id
1 'polypeptide(L)'
;VETEDVGDVYKIRVSCDILPDFEGWHLKSFHMQELHTKQEVNFDCNCWLSINKEDQELVKEFPAVHENQRPLPVHKYIVSIHIGDHWGSETFANVYITLYGKRGDTGVRKLHESLVKGGPFQRNKIDSFLIEAVSLSHLQKVVVGHDGEGYGAGMYLKMITIKESEDSDEEWIFPCWNWLDTHLGICETVCEI
;
A
#
# COMPACT_ATOMS: atom_id res chain seq x y z
N VAL A 1 10.24 -22.24 -0.91
CA VAL A 1 9.77 -21.85 -2.26
C VAL A 1 11.01 -21.81 -3.13
N GLU A 2 11.02 -22.53 -4.25
CA GLU A 2 12.07 -22.39 -5.27
C GLU A 2 11.52 -21.49 -6.37
N THR A 3 12.37 -20.64 -6.93
CA THR A 3 12.02 -19.61 -7.90
C THR A 3 13.07 -19.59 -9.02
N GLU A 4 12.69 -19.06 -10.18
CA GLU A 4 13.62 -18.71 -11.26
C GLU A 4 14.55 -17.55 -10.83
N ASP A 5 15.39 -17.09 -11.75
CA ASP A 5 16.26 -15.92 -11.53
C ASP A 5 15.42 -14.66 -11.28
N VAL A 6 15.60 -14.08 -10.09
CA VAL A 6 14.91 -12.86 -9.63
C VAL A 6 15.81 -11.62 -9.66
N GLY A 7 17.06 -11.77 -10.14
CA GLY A 7 18.06 -10.70 -10.13
C GLY A 7 18.51 -10.29 -8.73
N ASP A 8 18.93 -9.04 -8.59
CA ASP A 8 19.39 -8.49 -7.31
C ASP A 8 18.20 -8.26 -6.36
N VAL A 9 18.10 -9.11 -5.35
CA VAL A 9 17.02 -9.02 -4.35
C VAL A 9 17.34 -7.92 -3.34
N TYR A 10 16.51 -6.87 -3.33
CA TYR A 10 16.66 -5.72 -2.41
C TYR A 10 15.54 -5.61 -1.38
N LYS A 11 14.41 -6.30 -1.57
CA LYS A 11 13.31 -6.39 -0.61
C LYS A 11 12.48 -7.65 -0.81
N ILE A 12 11.75 -8.04 0.23
CA ILE A 12 10.62 -8.96 0.12
C ILE A 12 9.35 -8.29 0.61
N ARG A 13 8.21 -8.73 0.08
CA ARG A 13 6.89 -8.44 0.62
C ARG A 13 6.28 -9.72 1.12
N VAL A 14 5.69 -9.64 2.29
CA VAL A 14 4.97 -10.75 2.90
C VAL A 14 3.56 -10.26 3.20
N SER A 15 2.56 -11.02 2.74
CA SER A 15 1.15 -10.76 3.01
C SER A 15 0.49 -11.97 3.64
N CYS A 16 -0.49 -11.72 4.51
CA CYS A 16 -1.31 -12.76 5.10
C CYS A 16 -2.79 -12.46 4.86
N ASP A 17 -3.53 -13.43 4.35
CA ASP A 17 -4.97 -13.29 4.16
C ASP A 17 -5.71 -13.39 5.50
N ILE A 18 -6.81 -12.65 5.62
CA ILE A 18 -7.69 -12.76 6.78
C ILE A 18 -8.42 -14.09 6.70
N LEU A 19 -8.18 -14.96 7.68
CA LEU A 19 -8.92 -16.21 7.85
C LEU A 19 -9.78 -16.13 9.12
N PRO A 20 -11.03 -16.63 9.08
CA PRO A 20 -11.85 -16.75 10.28
C PRO A 20 -11.08 -17.50 11.39
N ASP A 21 -11.18 -17.01 12.62
CA ASP A 21 -10.52 -17.57 13.81
C ASP A 21 -8.97 -17.55 13.79
N PHE A 22 -8.35 -16.83 12.85
CA PHE A 22 -6.90 -16.68 12.78
C PHE A 22 -6.43 -15.40 13.47
N GLU A 23 -5.61 -15.55 14.52
CA GLU A 23 -5.10 -14.40 15.29
C GLU A 23 -3.90 -13.69 14.65
N GLY A 24 -3.46 -14.13 13.47
CA GLY A 24 -2.30 -13.58 12.76
C GLY A 24 -1.08 -14.49 12.77
N TRP A 25 -0.11 -14.13 11.93
CA TRP A 25 1.12 -14.90 11.72
C TRP A 25 2.33 -14.12 12.25
N HIS A 26 3.11 -14.73 13.15
CA HIS A 26 4.38 -14.16 13.55
C HIS A 26 5.49 -14.62 12.62
N LEU A 27 6.02 -13.69 11.83
CA LEU A 27 7.15 -13.96 10.96
C LEU A 27 8.43 -13.72 11.74
N LYS A 28 9.09 -14.80 12.20
CA LYS A 28 10.32 -14.65 12.98
C LYS A 28 11.53 -14.26 12.11
N SER A 29 11.73 -14.96 11.00
CA SER A 29 12.85 -14.74 10.09
C SER A 29 12.53 -15.28 8.71
N PHE A 30 13.14 -14.65 7.69
CA PHE A 30 13.12 -15.11 6.32
C PHE A 30 14.56 -15.17 5.80
N HIS A 31 14.94 -16.33 5.27
CA HIS A 31 16.28 -16.58 4.74
C HIS A 31 16.14 -17.00 3.28
N MET A 32 16.87 -16.33 2.40
CA MET A 32 16.96 -16.67 0.99
C MET A 32 18.40 -17.08 0.68
N GLN A 33 18.56 -18.14 -0.09
CA GLN A 33 19.87 -18.61 -0.54
C GLN A 33 19.87 -18.77 -2.05
N GLU A 34 20.86 -18.18 -2.70
CA GLU A 34 21.10 -18.40 -4.12
C GLU A 34 21.74 -19.78 -4.32
N LEU A 35 21.19 -20.58 -5.25
CA LEU A 35 21.48 -22.02 -5.30
C LEU A 35 22.88 -22.34 -5.85
N HIS A 36 23.47 -21.50 -6.70
CA HIS A 36 24.77 -21.75 -7.35
C HIS A 36 25.97 -21.31 -6.50
N THR A 37 25.95 -20.07 -6.03
CA THR A 37 26.97 -19.38 -5.21
C THR A 37 26.83 -19.67 -3.72
N LYS A 38 25.66 -20.15 -3.28
CA LYS A 38 25.31 -20.34 -1.86
C LYS A 38 25.28 -19.06 -1.03
N GLN A 39 25.29 -17.90 -1.68
CA GLN A 39 25.16 -16.62 -1.01
C GLN A 39 23.78 -16.52 -0.36
N GLU A 40 23.77 -16.02 0.89
CA GLU A 40 22.56 -15.83 1.67
C GLU A 40 22.15 -14.35 1.70
N VAL A 41 20.84 -14.13 1.65
CA VAL A 41 20.21 -12.82 1.85
C VAL A 41 19.22 -12.96 2.99
N ASN A 42 19.37 -12.10 3.98
CA ASN A 42 18.59 -12.14 5.22
C ASN A 42 17.61 -10.97 5.28
N PHE A 43 16.52 -11.16 6.01
CA PHE A 43 15.49 -10.15 6.22
C PHE A 43 15.07 -10.15 7.69
N ASP A 44 15.17 -8.98 8.33
CA ASP A 44 14.84 -8.80 9.74
C ASP A 44 13.32 -8.66 9.92
N CYS A 45 12.63 -9.80 9.97
CA CYS A 45 11.17 -9.84 9.84
C CYS A 45 10.38 -9.90 11.15
N ASN A 46 11.04 -9.89 12.32
CA ASN A 46 10.48 -10.26 13.62
C ASN A 46 9.29 -9.38 14.07
N CYS A 47 8.10 -9.66 13.51
CA CYS A 47 6.85 -8.95 13.75
C CYS A 47 5.63 -9.85 13.47
N TRP A 48 4.46 -9.36 13.87
CA TRP A 48 3.18 -9.98 13.55
C TRP A 48 2.59 -9.39 12.26
N LEU A 49 1.99 -10.26 11.45
CA LEU A 49 1.03 -9.92 10.41
C LEU A 49 -0.36 -10.29 10.93
N SER A 50 -1.09 -9.33 11.47
CA SER A 50 -2.35 -9.56 12.17
C SER A 50 -3.19 -8.30 12.14
N ILE A 51 -4.51 -8.43 11.96
CA ILE A 51 -5.47 -7.34 12.16
C ILE A 51 -5.80 -7.08 13.63
N ASN A 52 -5.44 -8.00 14.54
CA ASN A 52 -5.85 -7.93 15.95
C ASN A 52 -4.67 -7.64 16.89
N LYS A 53 -3.45 -7.50 16.34
CA LYS A 53 -2.20 -7.31 17.09
C LYS A 53 -1.35 -6.23 16.45
N GLU A 54 -0.49 -5.62 17.27
CA GLU A 54 0.51 -4.62 16.83
C GLU A 54 -0.10 -3.46 16.04
N ASP A 55 0.33 -3.30 14.78
CA ASP A 55 -0.01 -2.23 13.85
C ASP A 55 -1.21 -2.55 12.97
N GLN A 56 -1.88 -3.69 13.18
CA GLN A 56 -3.03 -4.14 12.41
C GLN A 56 -2.75 -4.35 10.91
N GLU A 57 -1.48 -4.52 10.55
CA GLU A 57 -1.04 -4.69 9.17
C GLU A 57 -0.94 -6.16 8.77
N LEU A 58 -1.49 -6.45 7.58
CA LEU A 58 -1.44 -7.77 6.97
C LEU A 58 -0.40 -7.88 5.86
N VAL A 59 0.21 -6.76 5.48
CA VAL A 59 1.22 -6.71 4.43
C VAL A 59 2.43 -5.97 4.98
N LYS A 60 3.59 -6.61 4.97
CA LYS A 60 4.85 -6.01 5.43
C LYS A 60 5.95 -6.19 4.40
N GLU A 61 6.80 -5.19 4.29
CA GLU A 61 7.98 -5.22 3.42
C GLU A 61 9.25 -5.16 4.25
N PHE A 62 10.22 -5.98 3.89
CA PHE A 62 11.50 -6.07 4.59
C PHE A 62 12.63 -5.84 3.60
N PRO A 63 13.54 -4.90 3.87
CA PRO A 63 14.70 -4.67 3.01
C PRO A 63 15.68 -5.84 3.17
N ALA A 64 16.37 -6.17 2.08
CA ALA A 64 17.45 -7.14 2.11
C ALA A 64 18.60 -6.63 2.99
N VAL A 65 19.15 -7.54 3.81
CA VAL A 65 20.32 -7.28 4.65
C VAL A 65 21.52 -7.97 4.02
N HIS A 66 22.52 -7.17 3.65
CA HIS A 66 23.81 -7.64 3.12
C HIS A 66 24.94 -7.16 4.03
N GLU A 67 26.01 -7.95 4.19
CA GLU A 67 27.11 -7.66 5.12
C GLU A 67 27.78 -6.29 4.92
N ASN A 68 27.82 -5.79 3.67
CA ASN A 68 28.55 -4.57 3.31
C ASN A 68 27.67 -3.45 2.74
N GLN A 69 26.34 -3.55 2.88
CA GLN A 69 25.41 -2.54 2.38
C GLN A 69 24.38 -2.20 3.45
N ARG A 70 24.07 -0.91 3.60
CA ARG A 70 22.97 -0.49 4.46
C ARG A 70 21.65 -0.97 3.84
N PRO A 71 20.77 -1.63 4.60
CA PRO A 71 19.43 -1.95 4.13
C PRO A 71 18.72 -0.68 3.67
N LEU A 72 17.86 -0.83 2.67
CA LEU A 72 17.01 0.28 2.25
C LEU A 72 16.12 0.72 3.41
N PRO A 73 15.89 2.04 3.58
CA PRO A 73 15.02 2.52 4.64
C PRO A 73 13.58 2.07 4.39
N VAL A 74 12.87 1.80 5.48
CA VAL A 74 11.42 1.59 5.50
C VAL A 74 10.77 2.93 5.86
N HIS A 75 9.90 3.41 5.00
CA HIS A 75 9.20 4.69 5.19
C HIS A 75 7.74 4.46 5.53
N LYS A 76 7.15 5.45 6.21
CA LYS A 76 5.72 5.52 6.49
C LYS A 76 5.12 6.58 5.57
N TYR A 77 4.81 6.14 4.35
CA TYR A 77 4.22 7.02 3.35
C TYR A 77 2.84 7.50 3.84
N ILE A 78 2.61 8.80 3.80
CA ILE A 78 1.30 9.39 4.10
C ILE A 78 0.56 9.57 2.80
N VAL A 79 -0.45 8.75 2.57
CA VAL A 79 -1.32 8.79 1.39
C VAL A 79 -2.59 9.54 1.74
N SER A 80 -2.83 10.69 1.10
CA SER A 80 -4.05 11.46 1.26
C SER A 80 -4.96 11.31 0.04
N ILE A 81 -6.18 10.85 0.27
CA ILE A 81 -7.22 10.67 -0.75
C ILE A 81 -8.17 11.87 -0.69
N HIS A 82 -8.30 12.58 -1.80
CA HIS A 82 -9.16 13.76 -1.90
C HIS A 82 -10.43 13.39 -2.67
N ILE A 83 -11.56 13.30 -1.96
CA ILE A 83 -12.87 13.06 -2.56
C ILE A 83 -13.45 14.38 -3.06
N GLY A 84 -14.07 14.37 -4.25
CA GLY A 84 -14.68 15.58 -4.81
C GLY A 84 -15.97 16.01 -4.10
N ASP A 85 -16.52 17.16 -4.51
CA ASP A 85 -17.76 17.73 -3.96
C ASP A 85 -18.97 17.51 -4.88
N HIS A 86 -18.95 16.43 -5.65
CA HIS A 86 -20.10 16.02 -6.46
C HIS A 86 -21.12 15.28 -5.58
N TRP A 87 -22.41 15.38 -5.93
CA TRP A 87 -23.41 14.59 -5.23
C TRP A 87 -23.16 13.09 -5.46
N GLY A 88 -23.08 12.30 -4.38
CA GLY A 88 -22.79 10.86 -4.43
C GLY A 88 -21.31 10.53 -4.67
N SER A 89 -20.38 11.47 -4.44
CA SER A 89 -18.94 11.25 -4.61
C SER A 89 -18.31 10.35 -3.54
N GLU A 90 -19.01 10.20 -2.41
CA GLU A 90 -18.63 9.35 -1.29
C GLU A 90 -18.73 7.87 -1.61
N THR A 91 -17.95 7.05 -0.92
CA THR A 91 -18.09 5.59 -1.00
C THR A 91 -18.03 4.95 0.38
N PHE A 92 -18.71 3.81 0.50
CA PHE A 92 -18.65 2.91 1.66
C PHE A 92 -17.97 1.59 1.30
N ALA A 93 -17.52 1.44 0.05
CA ALA A 93 -16.77 0.29 -0.43
C ALA A 93 -15.37 0.25 0.20
N ASN A 94 -14.72 -0.92 0.16
CA ASN A 94 -13.33 -0.98 0.59
C ASN A 94 -12.43 -0.39 -0.50
N VAL A 95 -11.60 0.58 -0.12
CA VAL A 95 -10.65 1.24 -1.03
C VAL A 95 -9.26 0.65 -0.85
N TYR A 96 -8.58 0.43 -1.98
CA TYR A 96 -7.26 -0.16 -2.07
C TYR A 96 -6.34 0.70 -2.92
N ILE A 97 -5.05 0.65 -2.62
CA ILE A 97 -4.04 1.40 -3.35
C ILE A 97 -2.74 0.61 -3.50
N THR A 98 -2.02 0.85 -4.59
CA THR A 98 -0.65 0.41 -4.81
C THR A 98 0.18 1.59 -5.29
N LEU A 99 1.27 1.87 -4.58
CA LEU A 99 2.22 2.91 -4.99
C LEU A 99 3.34 2.25 -5.78
N TYR A 100 3.74 2.87 -6.88
CA TYR A 100 4.87 2.41 -7.70
C TYR A 100 5.94 3.49 -7.72
N GLY A 101 7.18 3.09 -7.52
CA GLY A 101 8.34 3.93 -7.73
C GLY A 101 9.47 3.20 -8.44
N LYS A 102 10.62 3.86 -8.53
CA LYS A 102 11.80 3.30 -9.21
C LYS A 102 12.33 2.00 -8.58
N ARG A 103 11.98 1.72 -7.32
CA ARG A 103 12.35 0.49 -6.60
C ARG A 103 11.15 -0.45 -6.37
N GLY A 104 10.33 -0.61 -7.40
CA GLY A 104 9.17 -1.51 -7.38
C GLY A 104 7.91 -0.86 -6.79
N ASP A 105 7.00 -1.68 -6.29
CA ASP A 105 5.69 -1.24 -5.78
C ASP A 105 5.48 -1.56 -4.30
N THR A 106 4.34 -1.16 -3.72
CA THR A 106 3.92 -1.52 -2.34
C THR A 106 3.02 -2.74 -2.28
N GLY A 107 2.55 -3.23 -3.42
CA GLY A 107 1.46 -4.19 -3.52
C GLY A 107 0.14 -3.53 -3.17
N VAL A 108 -0.92 -4.34 -3.17
CA VAL A 108 -2.26 -3.87 -2.80
C VAL A 108 -2.29 -3.61 -1.29
N ARG A 109 -2.64 -2.38 -0.92
CA ARG A 109 -2.81 -1.91 0.45
C ARG A 109 -4.25 -1.48 0.65
N LYS A 110 -4.92 -2.03 1.66
CA LYS A 110 -6.27 -1.62 2.03
C LYS A 110 -6.21 -0.34 2.86
N LEU A 111 -7.01 0.66 2.52
CA LEU A 111 -7.10 1.93 3.24
C LEU A 111 -8.24 1.87 4.27
N HIS A 112 -7.98 1.34 5.47
CA HIS A 112 -9.01 1.11 6.49
C HIS A 112 -8.96 2.10 7.67
N GLU A 113 -7.77 2.53 8.10
CA GLU A 113 -7.59 3.43 9.24
C GLU A 113 -7.14 4.84 8.80
N SER A 114 -8.12 5.74 8.65
CA SER A 114 -7.83 7.15 8.40
C SER A 114 -7.25 7.82 9.65
N LEU A 115 -6.20 8.61 9.48
CA LEU A 115 -5.65 9.51 10.49
C LEU A 115 -6.61 10.66 10.81
N VAL A 116 -7.59 10.91 9.93
CA VAL A 116 -8.61 11.96 10.10
C VAL A 116 -9.87 11.34 10.69
N LYS A 117 -10.36 11.93 11.79
CA LYS A 117 -11.57 11.45 12.47
C LYS A 117 -12.81 11.45 11.55
N GLY A 118 -13.75 10.56 11.86
CA GLY A 118 -14.98 10.34 11.10
C GLY A 118 -14.83 9.25 10.04
N GLY A 119 -15.94 8.86 9.39
CA GLY A 119 -15.89 7.86 8.32
C GLY A 119 -15.00 8.33 7.16
N PRO A 120 -14.17 7.46 6.57
CA PRO A 120 -13.33 7.82 5.44
C PRO A 120 -14.15 7.96 4.15
N PHE A 121 -13.54 8.56 3.13
CA PHE A 121 -14.06 8.64 1.76
C PHE A 121 -15.42 9.33 1.64
N GLN A 122 -15.66 10.34 2.48
CA GLN A 122 -16.88 11.13 2.44
C GLN A 122 -16.76 12.27 1.44
N ARG A 123 -17.90 12.74 0.93
CA ARG A 123 -17.97 13.86 -0.02
C ARG A 123 -17.19 15.06 0.49
N ASN A 124 -16.36 15.63 -0.39
CA ASN A 124 -15.51 16.79 -0.14
C ASN A 124 -14.56 16.62 1.06
N LYS A 125 -14.25 15.38 1.46
CA LYS A 125 -13.33 15.06 2.55
C LYS A 125 -11.95 14.71 1.99
N ILE A 126 -10.94 15.00 2.80
CA ILE A 126 -9.58 14.51 2.63
C ILE A 126 -9.31 13.56 3.79
N ASP A 127 -8.94 12.34 3.46
CA ASP A 127 -8.55 11.30 4.41
C ASP A 127 -7.11 10.92 4.16
N SER A 128 -6.34 10.74 5.24
CA SER A 128 -4.92 10.38 5.16
C SER A 128 -4.67 9.03 5.82
N PHE A 129 -3.82 8.21 5.22
CA PHE A 129 -3.51 6.85 5.65
C PHE A 129 -2.01 6.64 5.67
N LEU A 130 -1.53 5.80 6.60
CA LEU A 130 -0.13 5.40 6.65
C LEU A 130 0.06 4.11 5.87
N ILE A 131 1.06 4.07 4.99
CA ILE A 131 1.52 2.86 4.32
C ILE A 131 2.99 2.67 4.63
N GLU A 132 3.31 1.60 5.36
CA GLU A 132 4.70 1.22 5.60
C GLU A 132 5.24 0.37 4.45
N ALA A 133 6.32 0.84 3.83
CA ALA A 133 6.97 0.16 2.71
C ALA A 133 8.47 0.46 2.63
N VAL A 134 9.23 -0.47 2.05
CA VAL A 134 10.64 -0.22 1.74
C VAL A 134 10.72 0.89 0.67
N SER A 135 11.69 1.78 0.80
CA SER A 135 11.84 2.97 -0.04
C SER A 135 11.63 2.70 -1.53
N LEU A 136 10.64 3.38 -2.08
CA LEU A 136 10.31 3.35 -3.51
C LEU A 136 11.19 4.31 -4.32
N SER A 137 12.06 5.08 -3.65
CA SER A 137 12.77 6.22 -4.23
C SER A 137 11.79 7.24 -4.81
N HIS A 138 11.84 7.48 -6.12
CA HIS A 138 10.91 8.39 -6.78
C HIS A 138 9.63 7.65 -7.17
N LEU A 139 8.49 8.10 -6.65
CA LEU A 139 7.17 7.62 -7.07
C LEU A 139 6.92 8.00 -8.54
N GLN A 140 6.30 7.08 -9.26
CA GLN A 140 6.05 7.21 -10.70
C GLN A 140 4.58 7.12 -11.04
N LYS A 141 3.84 6.25 -10.35
CA LYS A 141 2.41 6.07 -10.57
C LYS A 141 1.71 5.52 -9.33
N VAL A 142 0.40 5.61 -9.33
CA VAL A 142 -0.49 5.07 -8.30
C VAL A 142 -1.59 4.28 -8.98
N VAL A 143 -1.89 3.09 -8.46
CA VAL A 143 -3.11 2.37 -8.81
C VAL A 143 -4.03 2.41 -7.60
N VAL A 144 -5.23 2.96 -7.77
CA VAL A 144 -6.24 3.07 -6.71
C VAL A 144 -7.54 2.46 -7.20
N GLY A 145 -8.28 1.80 -6.32
CA GLY A 145 -9.59 1.29 -6.68
C GLY A 145 -10.41 0.87 -5.48
N HIS A 146 -11.62 0.39 -5.76
CA HIS A 146 -12.52 -0.15 -4.75
C HIS A 146 -13.17 -1.45 -5.22
N ASP A 147 -13.67 -2.23 -4.26
CA ASP A 147 -14.29 -3.55 -4.51
C ASP A 147 -15.74 -3.49 -5.01
N GLY A 148 -16.31 -2.28 -5.07
CA GLY A 148 -17.70 -2.07 -5.54
C GLY A 148 -18.76 -2.56 -4.55
N GLU A 149 -18.39 -2.88 -3.30
CA GLU A 149 -19.37 -3.31 -2.30
C GLU A 149 -20.31 -2.16 -1.88
N GLY A 150 -21.61 -2.46 -1.81
CA GLY A 150 -22.64 -1.53 -1.39
C GLY A 150 -23.39 -0.84 -2.55
N TYR A 151 -24.54 -0.24 -2.24
CA TYR A 151 -25.32 0.52 -3.21
C TYR A 151 -24.66 1.87 -3.49
N GLY A 152 -24.47 2.20 -4.77
CA GLY A 152 -23.81 3.44 -5.16
C GLY A 152 -22.34 3.49 -4.76
N ALA A 153 -21.63 2.37 -4.91
CA ALA A 153 -20.23 2.22 -4.50
C ALA A 153 -19.22 3.10 -5.26
N GLY A 154 -19.67 3.78 -6.31
CA GLY A 154 -18.84 4.70 -7.08
C GLY A 154 -18.23 5.80 -6.22
N MET A 155 -17.04 6.26 -6.62
CA MET A 155 -16.30 7.27 -5.90
C MET A 155 -15.78 8.32 -6.88
N TYR A 156 -16.00 9.60 -6.59
CA TYR A 156 -15.37 10.67 -7.36
C TYR A 156 -14.04 11.05 -6.73
N LEU A 157 -12.94 10.63 -7.37
CA LEU A 157 -11.59 10.92 -6.92
C LEU A 157 -11.09 12.21 -7.57
N LYS A 158 -10.80 13.22 -6.76
CA LYS A 158 -10.18 14.46 -7.24
C LYS A 158 -8.69 14.24 -7.50
N MET A 159 -7.97 13.78 -6.48
CA MET A 159 -6.52 13.58 -6.54
C MET A 159 -6.05 12.72 -5.36
N ILE A 160 -4.84 12.21 -5.49
CA ILE A 160 -4.09 11.58 -4.40
C ILE A 160 -2.84 12.40 -4.17
N THR A 161 -2.52 12.68 -2.90
CA THR A 161 -1.21 13.24 -2.55
C THR A 161 -0.46 12.30 -1.63
N ILE A 162 0.87 12.25 -1.80
CA ILE A 162 1.71 11.31 -1.07
C ILE A 162 2.93 12.05 -0.54
N LYS A 163 3.24 11.84 0.74
CA LYS A 163 4.50 12.24 1.36
C LYS A 163 5.28 11.00 1.80
N GLU A 164 6.61 11.05 1.73
CA GLU A 164 7.45 9.93 2.17
C GLU A 164 7.43 9.74 3.69
N SER A 165 7.21 10.82 4.44
CA SER A 165 7.06 10.81 5.90
C SER A 165 6.26 12.06 6.36
N GLU A 166 5.90 12.09 7.64
CA GLU A 166 5.23 13.24 8.28
C GLU A 166 6.07 14.53 8.20
N ASP A 167 7.39 14.38 8.37
CA ASP A 167 8.34 15.49 8.34
C ASP A 167 8.78 15.89 6.92
N SER A 168 8.25 15.25 5.88
CA SER A 168 8.65 15.54 4.49
C SER A 168 7.98 16.82 3.98
N ASP A 169 8.82 17.72 3.46
CA ASP A 169 8.39 18.92 2.73
C ASP A 169 7.99 18.62 1.28
N GLU A 170 8.45 17.49 0.73
CA GLU A 170 8.13 17.08 -0.63
C GLU A 170 6.83 16.26 -0.66
N GLU A 171 6.01 16.53 -1.67
CA GLU A 171 4.75 15.85 -1.89
C GLU A 171 4.61 15.49 -3.37
N TRP A 172 4.26 14.24 -3.64
CA TRP A 172 3.83 13.80 -4.97
C TRP A 172 2.33 14.00 -5.12
N ILE A 173 1.91 14.54 -6.26
CA ILE A 173 0.51 14.84 -6.55
C ILE A 173 0.09 14.05 -7.79
N PHE A 174 -0.98 13.26 -7.65
CA PHE A 174 -1.58 12.42 -8.69
C PHE A 174 -3.02 12.88 -8.93
N PRO A 175 -3.26 13.84 -9.86
CA PRO A 175 -4.60 14.29 -10.20
C PRO A 175 -5.40 13.20 -10.94
N CYS A 176 -6.67 13.01 -10.59
CA CYS A 176 -7.56 12.04 -11.25
C CYS A 176 -8.78 12.74 -11.85
N TRP A 177 -9.52 13.50 -11.04
CA TRP A 177 -10.74 14.23 -11.41
C TRP A 177 -11.76 13.38 -12.16
N ASN A 178 -11.99 12.17 -11.70
CA ASN A 178 -12.88 11.23 -12.38
C ASN A 178 -13.66 10.35 -11.42
N TRP A 179 -14.75 9.77 -11.93
CA TRP A 179 -15.50 8.73 -11.23
C TRP A 179 -14.81 7.39 -11.43
N LEU A 180 -14.53 6.72 -10.33
CA LEU A 180 -14.26 5.29 -10.27
C LEU A 180 -15.61 4.64 -9.98
N ASP A 181 -16.29 4.22 -11.03
CA ASP A 181 -17.63 3.64 -10.98
C ASP A 181 -17.83 2.80 -12.25
N THR A 182 -18.65 1.75 -12.18
CA THR A 182 -18.89 0.84 -13.33
C THR A 182 -19.78 1.44 -14.42
N HIS A 183 -20.47 2.54 -14.15
CA HIS A 183 -21.45 3.18 -15.04
C HIS A 183 -21.17 4.68 -15.26
N LEU A 184 -20.22 5.27 -14.56
CA LEU A 184 -19.83 6.69 -14.67
C LEU A 184 -18.32 6.85 -14.88
N GLY A 185 -17.90 7.99 -15.41
CA GLY A 185 -16.48 8.35 -15.56
C GLY A 185 -15.70 7.38 -16.44
N ILE A 186 -14.71 6.70 -15.85
CA ILE A 186 -13.88 5.71 -16.56
C ILE A 186 -14.58 4.37 -16.79
N CYS A 187 -15.76 4.15 -16.22
CA CYS A 187 -16.50 2.88 -16.28
C CYS A 187 -15.73 1.69 -15.67
N GLU A 188 -14.80 1.98 -14.75
CA GLU A 188 -13.99 1.01 -14.00
C GLU A 188 -13.91 1.45 -12.54
N THR A 189 -13.76 0.50 -11.62
CA THR A 189 -13.58 0.77 -10.18
C THR A 189 -12.12 0.92 -9.78
N VAL A 190 -11.19 0.77 -10.74
CA VAL A 190 -9.74 0.85 -10.56
C VAL A 190 -9.20 1.86 -11.57
N CYS A 191 -8.25 2.70 -11.14
CA CYS A 191 -7.61 3.72 -11.96
C CYS A 191 -6.10 3.70 -11.72
N GLU A 192 -5.33 3.71 -12.81
CA GLU A 192 -3.90 4.01 -12.80
C GLU A 192 -3.68 5.49 -13.12
N ILE A 193 -2.93 6.19 -12.27
CA ILE A 193 -2.64 7.63 -12.33
C ILE A 193 -1.13 7.86 -12.31
#